data_AF-A0A5B8XYK4-F1
#
_entry.id   AF-A0A5B8XYK4-F1
#
_cell.length_a   1.000
_cell.length_b   1.000
_cell.length_c   1.000
_cell.angle_alpha   90.00
_cell.angle_beta   90.00
_cell.angle_gamma   90.00
#
_symmetry.space_group_name_H-M   'P 1'
#
loop_
_entity.id
_entity.type
_entity.pdbx_description
1 polymer ?
#
loop_
_entity_poly.entity_id
_entity_poly.type
_entity_poly.pdbx_seq_one_letter_code
_entity_poly.pdbx_strand_id
1 'polypeptide(L)'
;MVRCRLVAVCLAQAQSARSFSGRENQMAEFKCPLSRRMFLMAMAAPIAASCEFATIKGEVEDGAVFDLNDPEFEALQAEGGMACLSVGVVELILVRSGDEVIAFDRFCPHNLLDMGPCAENPLPAVWDAQTKQLTCRWHTTVFDEDGDVVEGPSPSGIQRYLVNFDSASGLGEVLLEGMAE
;
A
#
# COMPACT_ATOMS: atom_id res chain seq x y z
N MET A 1 24.16 -33.80 35.32
CA MET A 1 25.23 -34.53 34.62
C MET A 1 24.98 -34.41 33.12
N VAL A 2 26.06 -34.23 32.33
CA VAL A 2 26.15 -34.15 30.84
C VAL A 2 25.54 -32.88 30.21
N ARG A 3 26.28 -31.81 29.88
CA ARG A 3 27.37 -31.51 28.91
C ARG A 3 26.96 -31.34 27.43
N CYS A 4 27.12 -30.09 26.96
CA CYS A 4 27.72 -29.60 25.71
C CYS A 4 27.12 -29.90 24.31
N ARG A 5 26.86 -28.83 23.53
CA ARG A 5 27.66 -28.34 22.35
C ARG A 5 27.10 -26.98 21.88
N LEU A 6 27.87 -25.88 21.98
CA LEU A 6 28.65 -25.19 20.92
C LEU A 6 27.88 -24.95 19.61
N VAL A 7 27.39 -23.72 19.33
CA VAL A 7 28.05 -22.52 18.74
C VAL A 7 28.37 -22.65 17.25
N ALA A 8 27.72 -21.82 16.43
CA ALA A 8 28.27 -21.28 15.20
C ALA A 8 27.72 -19.85 14.98
N VAL A 9 28.57 -18.85 15.22
CA VAL A 9 28.36 -17.44 14.89
C VAL A 9 28.93 -17.22 13.50
N CYS A 10 28.10 -16.84 12.53
CA CYS A 10 28.58 -16.39 11.22
C CYS A 10 28.90 -14.89 11.30
N LEU A 11 30.18 -14.57 11.50
CA LEU A 11 30.77 -13.29 11.14
C LEU A 11 31.08 -13.29 9.64
N ALA A 12 30.35 -12.49 8.85
CA ALA A 12 30.75 -12.17 7.49
C ALA A 12 31.63 -10.91 7.50
N GLN A 13 32.78 -11.05 6.86
CA GLN A 13 33.91 -10.14 6.85
C GLN A 13 33.66 -8.95 5.91
N ALA A 14 34.00 -7.75 6.39
CA ALA A 14 34.22 -6.58 5.55
C ALA A 14 35.54 -6.75 4.76
N GLN A 15 35.50 -6.54 3.45
CA GLN A 15 36.68 -6.36 2.63
C GLN A 15 36.70 -4.96 2.01
N SER A 16 37.84 -4.32 2.23
CA SER A 16 38.30 -3.03 1.74
C SER A 16 38.71 -3.12 0.27
N ALA A 17 38.32 -2.13 -0.55
CA ALA A 17 39.05 -1.76 -1.75
C ALA A 17 38.80 -0.31 -2.20
N ARG A 18 39.78 0.55 -1.86
CA ARG A 18 40.49 1.50 -2.73
C ARG A 18 39.69 2.46 -3.64
N SER A 19 39.71 3.72 -3.22
CA SER A 19 40.25 4.89 -3.96
C SER A 19 40.55 4.68 -5.45
N PHE A 20 39.74 5.29 -6.32
CA PHE A 20 40.18 5.71 -7.65
C PHE A 20 39.86 7.19 -7.85
N SER A 21 40.92 7.94 -8.11
CA SER A 21 40.99 9.39 -8.26
C SER A 21 40.14 9.90 -9.42
N GLY A 22 39.44 11.00 -9.15
CA GLY A 22 38.77 11.81 -10.16
C GLY A 22 39.71 12.24 -11.29
N ARG A 23 39.16 12.23 -12.51
CA ARG A 23 39.76 12.84 -13.69
C ARG A 23 38.74 13.84 -14.23
N GLU A 24 39.14 15.10 -14.19
CA GLU A 24 38.47 16.26 -14.76
C GLU A 24 38.45 16.22 -16.30
N ASN A 25 37.53 17.00 -16.85
CA ASN A 25 37.49 17.59 -18.19
C ASN A 25 37.28 16.69 -19.41
N GLN A 26 36.10 16.85 -20.02
CA GLN A 26 36.00 17.43 -21.37
C GLN A 26 34.56 17.87 -21.69
N MET A 27 34.38 19.19 -21.81
CA MET A 27 33.29 19.79 -22.58
C MET A 27 33.62 19.66 -24.08
N ALA A 28 32.64 19.32 -24.91
CA ALA A 28 32.51 19.84 -26.27
C ALA A 28 31.21 19.38 -26.96
N GLU A 29 30.27 20.32 -27.01
CA GLU A 29 29.37 20.64 -28.12
C GLU A 29 29.14 19.56 -29.21
N PHE A 30 28.00 18.87 -29.14
CA PHE A 30 27.40 18.27 -30.34
C PHE A 30 26.55 19.32 -31.07
N LYS A 31 27.15 19.96 -32.07
CA LYS A 31 26.45 20.79 -33.07
C LYS A 31 25.69 19.85 -34.03
N CYS A 32 24.36 19.88 -33.95
CA CYS A 32 23.50 19.22 -34.93
C CYS A 32 23.14 20.23 -36.04
N PRO A 33 23.58 20.05 -37.30
CA PRO A 33 23.23 20.96 -38.38
C PRO A 33 21.78 20.72 -38.83
N LEU A 34 20.96 21.76 -38.65
CA LEU A 34 19.68 21.95 -39.32
C LEU A 34 19.84 21.84 -40.84
N SER A 35 19.39 20.74 -41.44
CA SER A 35 19.14 20.64 -42.87
C SER A 35 17.66 20.91 -43.15
N ARG A 36 17.42 22.03 -43.82
CA ARG A 36 16.12 22.49 -44.30
C ARG A 36 15.76 21.80 -45.62
N ARG A 37 14.49 21.38 -45.71
CA ARG A 37 13.63 21.21 -46.91
C ARG A 37 13.84 19.96 -47.76
N MET A 38 12.81 19.11 -47.79
CA MET A 38 11.88 18.90 -48.93
C MET A 38 10.83 17.86 -48.48
N PHE A 39 9.59 18.27 -48.23
CA PHE A 39 8.48 18.14 -49.17
C PHE A 39 8.46 16.78 -49.91
N LEU A 40 7.70 15.83 -49.35
CA LEU A 40 6.99 14.82 -50.13
C LEU A 40 5.74 14.41 -49.34
N MET A 41 4.59 14.78 -49.91
CA MET A 41 3.29 14.19 -49.58
C MET A 41 3.36 12.68 -49.76
N ALA A 42 2.97 11.93 -48.74
CA ALA A 42 2.64 10.52 -48.89
C ALA A 42 1.49 10.18 -47.93
N MET A 43 0.30 10.04 -48.53
CA MET A 43 -0.80 9.16 -48.16
C MET A 43 -1.14 9.07 -46.66
N ALA A 44 -2.14 9.86 -46.25
CA ALA A 44 -2.94 9.56 -45.06
C ALA A 44 -3.72 8.26 -45.31
N ALA A 45 -3.17 7.12 -44.89
CA ALA A 45 -3.96 5.94 -44.62
C ALA A 45 -4.63 6.15 -43.26
N PRO A 46 -5.96 6.09 -43.14
CA PRO A 46 -6.60 5.99 -41.84
C PRO A 46 -6.30 4.60 -41.31
N ILE A 47 -5.20 4.46 -40.56
CA ILE A 47 -5.06 3.34 -39.64
C ILE A 47 -6.03 3.67 -38.51
N ALA A 48 -7.30 3.33 -38.72
CA ALA A 48 -8.23 3.13 -37.63
C ALA A 48 -7.74 1.89 -36.88
N ALA A 49 -6.64 2.05 -36.15
CA ALA A 49 -6.40 1.25 -34.97
C ALA A 49 -7.49 1.68 -33.99
N SER A 50 -8.67 1.07 -34.14
CA SER A 50 -9.54 0.88 -33.00
C SER A 50 -8.68 0.15 -31.99
N CYS A 51 -8.09 0.90 -31.05
CA CYS A 51 -7.73 0.31 -29.77
C CYS A 51 -9.04 -0.31 -29.27
N GLU A 52 -9.21 -1.61 -29.49
CA GLU A 52 -10.10 -2.41 -28.68
C GLU A 52 -9.59 -2.18 -27.26
N PHE A 53 -10.25 -1.25 -26.58
CA PHE A 53 -10.12 -1.11 -25.15
C PHE A 53 -10.65 -2.43 -24.62
N ALA A 54 -9.73 -3.37 -24.36
CA ALA A 54 -10.05 -4.64 -23.75
C ALA A 54 -10.82 -4.30 -22.48
N THR A 55 -12.13 -4.49 -22.54
CA THR A 55 -12.98 -4.29 -21.39
C THR A 55 -12.65 -5.45 -20.47
N ILE A 56 -11.70 -5.22 -19.57
CA ILE A 56 -11.49 -6.11 -18.42
C ILE A 56 -12.76 -5.96 -17.60
N LYS A 57 -13.75 -6.81 -17.87
CA LYS A 57 -14.83 -7.08 -16.93
C LYS A 57 -14.20 -7.89 -15.79
N GLY A 58 -13.51 -7.20 -14.89
CA GLY A 58 -13.37 -7.71 -13.54
C GLY A 58 -14.75 -7.59 -12.92
N GLU A 59 -15.36 -8.71 -12.55
CA GLU A 59 -16.40 -8.68 -11.52
C GLU A 59 -15.73 -8.06 -10.30
N VAL A 60 -16.15 -6.86 -9.94
CA VAL A 60 -15.83 -6.29 -8.63
C VAL A 60 -16.60 -7.17 -7.67
N GLU A 61 -15.87 -7.90 -6.82
CA GLU A 61 -16.51 -8.64 -5.73
C GLU A 61 -17.29 -7.63 -4.89
N ASP A 62 -18.57 -7.89 -4.64
CA ASP A 62 -19.47 -6.94 -3.93
C ASP A 62 -19.02 -6.70 -2.46
N GLY A 63 -18.12 -7.55 -1.97
CA GLY A 63 -17.57 -7.49 -0.63
C GLY A 63 -16.67 -8.69 -0.33
N ALA A 64 -16.18 -8.75 0.91
CA ALA A 64 -15.47 -9.92 1.42
C ALA A 64 -15.85 -10.21 2.87
N VAL A 65 -15.92 -11.50 3.18
CA VAL A 65 -16.21 -12.01 4.52
C VAL A 65 -14.89 -12.32 5.22
N PHE A 66 -14.79 -11.98 6.51
CA PHE A 66 -13.70 -12.37 7.40
C PHE A 66 -14.25 -13.02 8.67
N ASP A 67 -13.44 -13.88 9.29
CA ASP A 67 -13.75 -14.59 10.52
C ASP A 67 -12.61 -14.42 11.51
N LEU A 68 -12.90 -13.90 12.72
CA LEU A 68 -11.90 -13.74 13.78
C LEU A 68 -11.29 -15.06 14.27
N ASN A 69 -11.90 -16.20 13.95
CA ASN A 69 -11.36 -17.52 14.24
C ASN A 69 -10.33 -18.00 13.19
N ASP A 70 -10.24 -17.33 12.04
CA ASP A 70 -9.17 -17.58 11.08
C ASP A 70 -7.84 -17.04 11.65
N PRO A 71 -6.75 -17.83 11.64
CA PRO A 71 -5.43 -17.36 12.06
C PRO A 71 -4.95 -16.07 11.37
N GLU A 72 -5.42 -15.77 10.15
CA GLU A 72 -5.10 -14.51 9.46
C GLU A 72 -5.64 -13.27 10.20
N PHE A 73 -6.76 -13.42 10.91
CA PHE A 73 -7.46 -12.35 11.63
C PHE A 73 -7.31 -12.46 13.16
N GLU A 74 -6.41 -13.31 13.66
CA GLU A 74 -6.22 -13.53 15.12
C GLU A 74 -5.98 -12.21 15.88
N ALA A 75 -5.25 -11.27 15.28
CA ALA A 75 -4.99 -9.97 15.90
C ALA A 75 -6.27 -9.19 16.22
N LEU A 76 -7.31 -9.31 15.40
CA LEU A 76 -8.59 -8.60 15.56
C LEU A 76 -9.44 -9.15 16.72
N GLN A 77 -9.02 -10.23 17.39
CA GLN A 77 -9.67 -10.70 18.62
C GLN A 77 -9.47 -9.76 19.81
N ALA A 78 -8.47 -8.86 19.74
CA ALA A 78 -8.16 -7.90 20.80
C ALA A 78 -8.45 -6.46 20.35
N GLU A 79 -8.87 -5.62 21.30
CA GLU A 79 -9.07 -4.18 21.07
C GLU A 79 -7.81 -3.52 20.49
N GLY A 80 -7.98 -2.77 19.40
CA GLY A 80 -6.89 -2.13 18.67
C GLY A 80 -6.02 -3.08 17.85
N GLY A 81 -6.35 -4.37 17.81
CA GLY A 81 -5.81 -5.31 16.85
C GLY A 81 -6.06 -4.84 15.43
N MET A 82 -5.13 -5.15 14.52
CA MET A 82 -5.25 -4.81 13.11
C MET A 82 -4.86 -5.99 12.23
N ALA A 83 -5.53 -6.14 11.09
CA ALA A 83 -5.24 -7.14 10.08
C ALA A 83 -5.39 -6.56 8.68
N CYS A 84 -4.91 -7.28 7.67
CA CYS A 84 -5.09 -6.91 6.27
C CYS A 84 -6.20 -7.75 5.65
N LEU A 85 -6.93 -7.18 4.70
CA LEU A 85 -7.91 -7.90 3.89
C LEU A 85 -7.82 -7.40 2.45
N SER A 86 -7.78 -8.32 1.50
CA SER A 86 -7.82 -8.00 0.07
C SER A 86 -9.18 -8.39 -0.50
N VAL A 87 -9.81 -7.47 -1.23
CA VAL A 87 -11.09 -7.67 -1.91
C VAL A 87 -10.92 -7.26 -3.37
N GLY A 88 -10.74 -8.23 -4.26
CA GLY A 88 -10.30 -7.97 -5.64
C GLY A 88 -9.00 -7.16 -5.71
N VAL A 89 -9.11 -5.88 -6.11
CA VAL A 89 -7.99 -4.92 -6.23
C VAL A 89 -7.90 -3.94 -5.06
N VAL A 90 -8.87 -3.98 -4.15
CA VAL A 90 -8.94 -3.11 -2.98
C VAL A 90 -8.20 -3.79 -1.84
N GLU A 91 -7.23 -3.10 -1.28
CA GLU A 91 -6.43 -3.56 -0.16
C GLU A 91 -6.82 -2.75 1.08
N LEU A 92 -7.13 -3.44 2.17
CA LEU A 92 -7.73 -2.85 3.36
C LEU A 92 -6.92 -3.11 4.62
N ILE A 93 -7.04 -2.19 5.57
CA ILE A 93 -6.67 -2.39 6.97
C ILE A 93 -7.97 -2.52 7.76
N LEU A 94 -8.13 -3.67 8.40
CA LEU A 94 -9.16 -3.90 9.40
C LEU A 94 -8.62 -3.52 10.78
N VAL A 95 -9.43 -2.87 11.59
CA VAL A 95 -9.09 -2.45 12.95
C VAL A 95 -10.21 -2.84 13.90
N ARG A 96 -9.87 -3.51 15.00
CA ARG A 96 -10.82 -3.79 16.08
C ARG A 96 -11.04 -2.55 16.94
N SER A 97 -12.28 -2.07 17.03
CA SER A 97 -12.65 -0.95 17.91
C SER A 97 -13.95 -1.24 18.67
N GLY A 98 -13.82 -1.55 19.95
CA GLY A 98 -14.89 -2.00 20.83
C GLY A 98 -15.55 -3.29 20.33
N ASP A 99 -16.85 -3.19 20.05
CA ASP A 99 -17.67 -4.26 19.47
C ASP A 99 -17.77 -4.18 17.94
N GLU A 100 -17.00 -3.29 17.32
CA GLU A 100 -17.01 -3.02 15.89
C GLU A 100 -15.66 -3.38 15.24
N VAL A 101 -15.68 -3.50 13.91
CA VAL A 101 -14.48 -3.53 13.08
C VAL A 101 -14.57 -2.38 12.08
N ILE A 102 -13.52 -1.58 12.01
CA ILE A 102 -13.40 -0.47 11.07
C ILE A 102 -12.48 -0.91 9.93
N ALA A 103 -12.86 -0.62 8.68
CA ALA A 103 -12.06 -0.89 7.51
C ALA A 103 -11.61 0.42 6.84
N PHE A 104 -10.31 0.58 6.65
CA PHE A 104 -9.70 1.69 5.92
C PHE A 104 -8.99 1.18 4.68
N ASP A 105 -8.79 2.05 3.70
CA ASP A 105 -7.80 1.81 2.64
C ASP A 105 -6.42 1.54 3.25
N ARG A 106 -5.68 0.59 2.68
CA ARG A 106 -4.34 0.22 3.13
C ARG A 106 -3.28 1.27 2.77
N PHE A 107 -3.52 2.10 1.76
CA PHE A 107 -2.53 3.03 1.24
C PHE A 107 -2.79 4.46 1.73
N CYS A 108 -1.74 5.09 2.29
CA CYS A 108 -1.85 6.46 2.75
C CYS A 108 -2.01 7.44 1.59
N PRO A 109 -3.05 8.30 1.55
CA PRO A 109 -3.29 9.24 0.45
C PRO A 109 -2.21 10.32 0.30
N HIS A 110 -1.31 10.48 1.27
CA HIS A 110 -0.17 11.39 1.14
C HIS A 110 0.80 10.98 0.02
N ASN A 111 1.22 9.71 0.00
CA ASN A 111 2.27 9.21 -0.92
C ASN A 111 2.02 7.77 -1.43
N LEU A 112 0.81 7.24 -1.24
CA LEU A 112 0.41 5.87 -1.59
C LEU A 112 1.33 4.79 -1.01
N LEU A 113 1.80 5.03 0.21
CA LEU A 113 2.64 4.08 0.93
C LEU A 113 1.78 3.14 1.76
N ASP A 114 2.16 1.87 1.73
CA ASP A 114 1.50 0.79 2.45
C ASP A 114 1.57 1.02 3.97
N MET A 115 0.41 0.98 4.61
CA MET A 115 0.23 1.08 6.06
C MET A 115 -0.19 -0.23 6.72
N GLY A 116 -0.39 -1.29 5.95
CA GLY A 116 -0.91 -2.56 6.44
C GLY A 116 -0.02 -3.21 7.50
N PRO A 117 -0.60 -3.85 8.53
CA PRO A 117 0.14 -4.62 9.53
C PRO A 117 0.63 -5.99 9.02
N CYS A 118 0.36 -6.34 7.76
CA CYS A 118 0.76 -7.62 7.19
C CYS A 118 2.28 -7.73 6.99
N ALA A 119 2.75 -8.97 6.83
CA ALA A 119 4.16 -9.29 6.74
C ALA A 119 4.86 -8.45 5.66
N GLU A 120 6.10 -8.02 5.97
CA GLU A 120 7.01 -7.25 5.10
C GLU A 120 6.87 -5.72 5.12
N ASN A 121 5.86 -5.13 5.78
CA ASN A 121 5.82 -3.67 5.96
C ASN A 121 6.79 -3.20 7.05
N PRO A 122 7.80 -2.35 6.75
CA PRO A 122 8.73 -1.85 7.75
C PRO A 122 8.12 -0.79 8.68
N LEU A 123 7.03 -0.14 8.28
CA LEU A 123 6.40 0.98 8.98
C LEU A 123 4.86 0.86 8.93
N PRO A 124 4.27 -0.21 9.50
CA PRO A 124 2.83 -0.34 9.57
C PRO A 124 2.23 0.83 10.35
N ALA A 125 0.98 1.17 10.03
CA ALA A 125 0.23 2.13 10.83
C ALA A 125 0.05 1.62 12.27
N VAL A 126 -0.32 2.55 13.16
CA VAL A 126 -0.64 2.26 14.56
C VAL A 126 -2.01 2.82 14.85
N TRP A 127 -2.87 1.99 15.44
CA TRP A 127 -4.15 2.43 15.99
C TRP A 127 -4.01 2.78 17.46
N ASP A 128 -4.55 3.93 17.84
CA ASP A 128 -4.76 4.31 19.24
C ASP A 128 -6.24 4.11 19.59
N ALA A 129 -6.54 3.09 20.39
CA ALA A 129 -7.91 2.78 20.79
C ALA A 129 -8.54 3.81 21.75
N GLN A 130 -7.75 4.66 22.40
CA GLN A 130 -8.26 5.69 23.31
C GLN A 130 -8.75 6.92 22.56
N THR A 131 -7.97 7.37 21.58
CA THR A 131 -8.32 8.52 20.73
C THR A 131 -9.07 8.12 19.47
N LYS A 132 -9.13 6.81 19.18
CA LYS A 132 -9.67 6.23 17.96
C LYS A 132 -9.02 6.82 16.70
N GLN A 133 -7.70 6.76 16.65
CA GLN A 133 -6.92 7.36 15.58
C GLN A 133 -5.95 6.37 14.95
N LEU A 134 -5.86 6.40 13.62
CA LEU A 134 -4.91 5.63 12.83
C LEU A 134 -3.74 6.52 12.42
N THR A 135 -2.53 6.17 12.86
CA THR A 135 -1.31 6.93 12.53
C THR A 135 -0.49 6.22 11.46
N CYS A 136 -0.31 6.87 10.30
CA CYS A 136 0.64 6.47 9.28
C CYS A 136 2.08 6.73 9.74
N ARG A 137 2.89 5.68 9.92
CA ARG A 137 4.26 5.85 10.46
C ARG A 137 5.31 6.36 9.47
N TRP A 138 4.97 6.44 8.19
CA TRP A 138 5.90 6.95 7.17
C TRP A 138 6.21 8.44 7.36
N HIS A 139 5.16 9.25 7.57
CA HIS A 139 5.28 10.72 7.71
C HIS A 139 4.34 11.29 8.77
N THR A 140 3.88 10.42 9.69
CA THR A 140 3.08 10.77 10.87
C THR A 140 1.75 11.47 10.58
N THR A 141 1.09 11.15 9.45
CA THR A 141 -0.32 11.53 9.26
C THR A 141 -1.18 10.77 10.25
N VAL A 142 -2.12 11.47 10.89
CA VAL A 142 -3.11 10.92 11.80
C VAL A 142 -4.49 11.06 11.17
N PHE A 143 -5.21 9.94 11.07
CA PHE A 143 -6.61 9.89 10.66
C PHE A 143 -7.49 9.54 11.87
N ASP A 144 -8.70 10.06 11.94
CA ASP A 144 -9.69 9.65 12.95
C ASP A 144 -10.47 8.39 12.54
N GLU A 145 -11.47 8.00 13.34
CA GLU A 145 -12.29 6.80 13.11
C GLU A 145 -13.16 6.86 11.85
N ASP A 146 -13.42 8.06 11.33
CA ASP A 146 -14.19 8.29 10.11
C ASP A 146 -13.29 8.38 8.87
N GLY A 147 -11.97 8.47 9.08
CA GLY A 147 -10.95 8.56 8.02
C GLY A 147 -10.51 9.99 7.71
N ASP A 148 -11.00 10.99 8.43
CA ASP A 148 -10.61 12.38 8.22
C ASP A 148 -9.21 12.67 8.78
N VAL A 149 -8.49 13.61 8.16
CA VAL A 149 -7.15 14.01 8.63
C VAL A 149 -7.28 14.88 9.88
N VAL A 150 -6.69 14.41 10.97
CA VAL A 150 -6.54 15.18 12.21
C VAL A 150 -5.24 15.98 12.20
N GLU A 151 -4.15 15.36 11.77
CA GLU A 151 -2.81 15.95 11.77
C GLU A 151 -1.94 15.36 10.64
N GLY A 152 -0.97 16.15 10.18
CA GLY A 152 0.12 15.67 9.33
C GLY A 152 0.02 16.12 7.87
N PRO A 153 0.87 15.55 6.99
CA PRO A 153 1.07 16.08 5.65
C PRO A 153 0.08 15.58 4.59
N SER A 154 -0.85 14.68 4.93
CA SER A 154 -1.79 14.17 3.94
C SER A 154 -2.72 15.28 3.45
N PRO A 155 -2.91 15.43 2.13
CA PRO A 155 -3.79 16.46 1.58
C PRO A 155 -5.28 16.13 1.73
N SER A 156 -5.63 14.88 2.05
CA SER A 156 -7.00 14.39 2.18
C SER A 156 -7.10 13.26 3.20
N GLY A 157 -8.34 12.99 3.65
CA GLY A 157 -8.69 11.81 4.44
C GLY A 157 -8.44 10.51 3.70
N ILE A 158 -8.45 9.42 4.45
CA ILE A 158 -8.35 8.05 3.97
C ILE A 158 -9.75 7.46 3.79
N GLN A 159 -9.93 6.66 2.73
CA GLN A 159 -11.22 6.04 2.46
C GLN A 159 -11.56 5.02 3.56
N ARG A 160 -12.80 5.11 4.07
CA ARG A 160 -13.39 4.12 4.97
C ARG A 160 -14.40 3.26 4.21
N TYR A 161 -14.48 1.98 4.57
CA TYR A 161 -15.40 1.02 4.01
C TYR A 161 -16.42 0.57 5.06
N LEU A 162 -17.64 0.28 4.62
CA LEU A 162 -18.70 -0.20 5.49
C LEU A 162 -18.42 -1.65 5.89
N VAL A 163 -18.55 -1.94 7.18
CA VAL A 163 -18.37 -3.30 7.73
C VAL A 163 -19.62 -3.69 8.50
N ASN A 164 -20.22 -4.81 8.12
CA ASN A 164 -21.23 -5.49 8.93
C ASN A 164 -20.50 -6.52 9.80
N PHE A 165 -20.43 -6.30 11.11
CA PHE A 165 -19.70 -7.17 12.01
C PHE A 165 -20.58 -7.65 13.16
N ASP A 166 -20.58 -8.96 13.41
CA ASP A 166 -21.24 -9.58 14.56
C ASP A 166 -20.20 -10.02 15.59
N SER A 167 -20.11 -9.29 16.69
CA SER A 167 -19.16 -9.56 17.77
C SER A 167 -19.41 -10.88 18.50
N ALA A 168 -20.62 -11.44 18.44
CA ALA A 168 -20.95 -12.70 19.10
C ALA A 168 -20.40 -13.92 18.35
N SER A 169 -20.46 -13.89 17.02
CA SER A 169 -19.91 -14.95 16.16
C SER A 169 -18.46 -14.70 15.75
N GLY A 170 -18.01 -13.45 15.73
CA GLY A 170 -16.71 -13.06 15.19
C GLY A 170 -16.69 -13.00 13.65
N LEU A 171 -17.86 -13.04 13.01
CA LEU A 171 -17.98 -12.94 11.56
C LEU A 171 -18.20 -11.49 11.14
N GLY A 172 -17.53 -11.07 10.08
CA GLY A 172 -17.74 -9.76 9.47
C GLY A 172 -17.74 -9.81 7.95
N GLU A 173 -18.37 -8.82 7.35
CA GLU A 173 -18.43 -8.60 5.91
C GLU A 173 -18.11 -7.15 5.62
N VAL A 174 -17.10 -6.92 4.77
CA VAL A 174 -16.82 -5.61 4.21
C VAL A 174 -17.63 -5.44 2.94
N LEU A 175 -18.37 -4.35 2.83
CA LEU A 175 -19.18 -4.01 1.67
C LEU A 175 -18.42 -2.98 0.80
N LEU A 176 -18.27 -3.29 -0.48
CA LEU A 176 -17.66 -2.38 -1.46
C LEU A 176 -18.69 -1.57 -2.26
N GLU A 177 -19.98 -1.79 -2.03
CA GLU A 177 -21.06 -1.07 -2.73
C GLU A 177 -20.98 0.44 -2.45
N GLY A 178 -20.95 1.25 -3.52
CA GLY A 178 -20.97 2.72 -3.44
C GLY A 178 -19.69 3.44 -3.89
N MET A 179 -18.66 2.74 -4.37
CA MET A 179 -17.45 3.37 -4.96
C MET A 179 -17.65 3.95 -6.37
N ALA A 180 -18.88 3.93 -6.89
CA ALA A 180 -19.21 4.57 -8.16
C ALA A 180 -19.66 6.01 -7.90
N GLU A 181 -18.72 6.95 -8.03
CA GLU A 181 -18.85 8.20 -8.82
C GLU A 181 -17.55 9.02 -8.82
#